data_AF-A0A8T4J3X8-F1
#
_entry.id   AF-A0A8T4J3X8-F1
#
_cell.length_a   1.000
_cell.length_b   1.000
_cell.length_c   1.000
_cell.angle_alpha   90.00
_cell.angle_beta   90.00
_cell.angle_gamma   90.00
#
_symmetry.space_group_name_H-M   'P 1'
#
loop_
_entity.id
_entity.type
_entity.pdbx_description
1 polymer ?
#
loop_
_entity_poly.entity_id
_entity_poly.type
_entity_poly.pdbx_seq_one_letter_code
_entity_poly.pdbx_strand_id
1 'polypeptide(L)' 'MRHGIERLRASLPRLAELPLGGRAVGIGINTPPGFSGAVIEEVARTTGLPLTEARDHFEAQGA' A
#
# COMPACT_ATOMS: atom_id res chain seq x y z
N MET A 1 -3.49 -29.03 0.08
CA MET A 1 -2.48 -28.09 -0.43
C MET A 1 -3.05 -27.01 -1.35
N ARG A 2 -3.89 -27.33 -2.35
CA ARG A 2 -4.52 -26.33 -3.25
C ARG A 2 -5.23 -25.17 -2.54
N HIS A 3 -6.11 -25.47 -1.58
CA HIS A 3 -6.82 -24.41 -0.81
C HIS A 3 -5.90 -23.52 0.03
N GLY A 4 -4.73 -24.02 0.44
CA GLY A 4 -3.76 -23.20 1.18
C GLY A 4 -3.14 -22.12 0.29
N ILE A 5 -2.72 -22.50 -0.92
CA ILE A 5 -2.17 -21.58 -1.92
C ILE A 5 -3.23 -20.56 -2.35
N GLU A 6 -4.47 -21.00 -2.54
CA GLU A 6 -5.59 -20.14 -2.90
C GLU A 6 -5.84 -19.06 -1.84
N ARG A 7 -5.89 -19.45 -0.56
CA ARG A 7 -6.03 -18.50 0.55
C ARG A 7 -4.88 -17.51 0.63
N LEU A 8 -3.64 -17.96 0.43
CA LEU A 8 -2.48 -17.06 0.41
C LEU A 8 -2.60 -16.03 -0.71
N ARG A 9 -2.89 -16.48 -1.93
CA ARG A 9 -3.05 -15.60 -3.09
C ARG A 9 -4.19 -14.59 -2.88
N ALA A 10 -5.29 -14.99 -2.26
CA ALA A 10 -6.42 -14.10 -1.97
C ALA A 10 -6.10 -13.02 -0.92
N SER A 11 -5.03 -13.17 -0.14
CA SER A 11 -4.58 -12.17 0.84
C SER A 11 -3.57 -11.17 0.27
N LEU A 12 -2.83 -11.55 -0.78
CA LEU A 12 -1.76 -10.72 -1.35
C LEU A 12 -2.22 -9.32 -1.80
N PRO A 13 -3.38 -9.13 -2.46
CA PRO A 13 -3.79 -7.79 -2.90
C PRO A 13 -3.95 -6.79 -1.75
N ARG A 14 -4.50 -7.24 -0.61
CA ARG A 14 -4.68 -6.36 0.56
C ARG A 14 -3.36 -6.05 1.26
N LEU A 15 -2.42 -6.99 1.27
CA LEU A 15 -1.08 -6.78 1.82
C LEU A 15 -0.19 -5.88 0.94
N ALA A 16 -0.54 -5.74 -0.34
CA ALA A 16 0.20 -4.91 -1.29
C ALA A 16 -0.21 -3.44 -1.25
N GLU A 17 -1.30 -3.09 -0.55
CA GLU A 17 -1.74 -1.72 -0.36
C GLU A 17 -0.88 -1.02 0.72
N LEU A 18 -0.21 0.07 0.35
CA LEU A 18 0.68 0.81 1.23
C LEU A 18 0.01 2.08 1.78
N PRO A 19 0.04 2.33 3.11
CA PRO A 19 -0.52 3.52 3.75
C PRO A 19 0.41 4.73 3.61
N LEU A 20 0.84 5.02 2.38
CA LEU A 20 1.71 6.15 2.06
C LEU A 20 0.86 7.31 1.54
N GLY A 21 0.68 8.35 2.33
CA GLY A 21 -0.09 9.53 1.95
C GLY A 21 -0.74 10.22 3.14
N GLY A 22 -1.22 9.42 4.10
CA GLY A 22 -1.82 9.95 5.32
C GLY A 22 -0.84 10.63 6.29
N ARG A 23 0.42 10.20 6.34
CA ARG A 23 1.41 10.58 7.40
C ARG A 23 0.81 10.41 8.80
N ALA A 24 1.20 11.23 9.78
CA ALA A 24 0.88 11.02 11.20
C ALA A 24 -0.63 10.89 11.52
N VAL A 25 -1.53 11.46 10.70
CA VAL A 25 -2.99 11.50 10.97
C VAL A 25 -3.89 11.42 9.72
N GLY A 26 -3.45 10.83 8.61
CA GLY A 26 -4.32 10.58 7.45
C GLY A 26 -4.50 11.71 6.42
N ILE A 27 -4.07 12.95 6.69
CA ILE A 27 -4.42 14.13 5.86
C ILE A 27 -3.32 14.64 4.93
N GLY A 28 -2.11 14.07 4.97
CA GLY A 28 -1.05 14.42 4.02
C GLY A 28 -0.46 15.84 4.14
N ILE A 29 -0.60 16.52 5.28
CA ILE A 29 0.06 17.81 5.53
C ILE A 29 1.58 17.69 5.30
N ASN A 30 2.14 18.63 4.53
CA ASN A 30 3.53 18.69 4.07
C ASN A 30 3.94 17.64 3.01
N THR A 31 2.99 16.95 2.36
CA THR A 31 3.26 16.06 1.22
C THR A 31 3.14 16.81 -0.10
N PRO A 32 4.22 16.92 -0.90
CA PRO A 32 4.10 17.40 -2.27
C PRO A 32 3.11 16.53 -3.05
N PRO A 33 2.26 17.12 -3.91
CA PRO A 33 1.42 16.35 -4.81
C PRO A 33 2.24 15.28 -5.56
N GLY A 34 1.76 14.04 -5.58
CA GLY A 34 2.42 12.92 -6.26
C GLY A 34 3.55 12.23 -5.50
N PHE A 35 3.95 12.69 -4.31
CA PHE A 35 5.01 12.04 -3.52
C PHE A 35 4.70 10.57 -3.20
N SER A 36 3.50 10.26 -2.74
CA SER A 36 3.09 8.89 -2.38
C SER A 36 3.20 7.93 -3.56
N GLY A 37 2.62 8.30 -4.70
CA GLY A 37 2.69 7.52 -5.93
C GLY A 37 4.15 7.27 -6.36
N ALA A 38 4.99 8.31 -6.34
CA ALA A 38 6.40 8.18 -6.70
C ALA A 38 7.18 7.22 -5.77
N VAL A 39 6.91 7.26 -4.45
CA VAL A 39 7.53 6.33 -3.51
C VAL A 39 7.04 4.90 -3.74
N ILE A 40 5.75 4.69 -3.95
CA ILE A 40 5.17 3.36 -4.20
C ILE A 40 5.76 2.77 -5.48
N GLU A 41 5.86 3.56 -6.55
CA GLU A 41 6.49 3.15 -7.81
C GLU A 41 7.96 2.75 -7.61
N GLU A 42 8.72 3.53 -6.84
CA GLU A 42 10.14 3.24 -6.55
C GLU A 42 10.31 1.92 -5.78
N VAL A 43 9.49 1.70 -4.75
CA VAL A 43 9.53 0.47 -3.94
C VAL A 43 9.08 -0.72 -4.77
N ALA A 44 8.00 -0.59 -5.56
CA ALA A 44 7.54 -1.64 -6.47
C ALA A 44 8.63 -2.01 -7.48
N ARG A 45 9.31 -1.01 -8.06
CA ARG A 45 10.41 -1.23 -9.00
C ARG A 45 11.59 -1.94 -8.35
N THR A 46 11.97 -1.55 -7.13
CA THR A 46 13.14 -2.09 -6.42
C THR A 46 12.89 -3.51 -5.90
N THR A 47 11.65 -3.83 -5.51
CA THR A 47 11.29 -5.12 -4.92
C THR A 47 10.70 -6.12 -5.92
N GLY A 48 10.21 -5.65 -7.07
CA GLY A 48 9.45 -6.46 -8.03
C GLY A 48 8.06 -6.87 -7.52
N LEU A 49 7.57 -6.26 -6.44
CA LEU A 49 6.26 -6.55 -5.85
C LEU A 49 5.17 -5.64 -6.44
N PRO A 50 3.93 -6.14 -6.58
CA PRO A 50 2.81 -5.37 -7.15
C PRO A 50 2.18 -4.44 -6.11
N LEU A 51 2.97 -3.51 -5.57
CA LEU A 51 2.55 -2.58 -4.51
C LEU A 51 1.67 -1.47 -5.07
N THR A 52 0.63 -1.09 -4.34
CA THR A 52 -0.33 -0.06 -4.73
C THR A 52 -0.62 0.90 -3.58
N GLU A 53 -1.14 2.09 -3.88
CA GLU A 53 -1.60 3.00 -2.83
C GLU A 53 -2.86 2.42 -2.16
N ALA A 54 -2.94 2.58 -0.84
CA ALA A 54 -4.17 2.27 -0.11
C ALA A 54 -5.34 3.11 -0.62
N ARG A 55 -6.50 2.47 -0.79
CA ARG A 55 -7.71 3.15 -1.28
C ARG A 55 -8.28 4.14 -0.25
N ASP A 56 -8.09 3.81 1.01
CA ASP A 56 -8.44 4.65 2.15
C ASP A 56 -7.26 4.71 3.11
N HIS A 57 -6.64 5.89 3.21
CA HIS A 57 -5.50 6.12 4.10
C HIS A 57 -5.89 6.05 5.58
N PHE A 58 -7.14 6.31 5.95
CA PHE A 58 -7.59 6.19 7.34
C PHE A 58 -7.79 4.73 7.73
N GLU A 59 -8.41 3.91 6.87
CA GLU A 59 -8.52 2.47 7.11
C GLU A 59 -7.14 1.81 7.22
N ALA A 60 -6.22 2.17 6.30
CA ALA A 60 -4.88 1.57 6.25
C ALA A 60 -3.94 2.06 7.38
N GLN A 61 -4.28 3.16 8.06
CA GLN A 61 -3.54 3.69 9.22
C GLN A 61 -4.21 3.39 10.56
N GLY A 62 -5.48 2.99 10.56
CA GLY A 62 -6.22 2.58 11.74
C GLY A 62 -5.72 1.25 12.27
N ALA A 63 -4.80 1.33 13.23
CA ALA A 63 -4.49 0.24 14.16
C ALA A 63 -5.39 0.33 15.40
#